data_AF-A0A8T4B2J9-F1
#
_entry.id   AF-A0A8T4B2J9-F1
#
_cell.length_a   1.000
_cell.length_b   1.000
_cell.length_c   1.000
_cell.angle_alpha   90.00
_cell.angle_beta   90.00
_cell.angle_gamma   90.00
#
_symmetry.space_group_name_H-M   'P 1'
#
loop_
_entity.id
_entity.type
_entity.pdbx_description
1 polymer ?
#
loop_
_entity_poly.entity_id
_entity_poly.type
_entity_poly.pdbx_seq_one_letter_code
_entity_poly.pdbx_strand_id
1 'polypeptide(L)' 'MNLSLNDRLVRIVSGLGMVAFDYAADVNWDVVLLVIGCWGVLTSAFGFCPFYRLVGHSTCPI' A
#
# COMPACT_ATOMS: atom_id res chain seq x y z
N MET A 1 6.66 -8.68 11.70
CA MET A 1 5.48 -8.38 10.84
C MET A 1 4.55 -7.53 11.67
N ASN A 2 4.13 -6.36 11.18
CA ASN A 2 3.34 -5.40 11.96
C ASN A 2 1.93 -5.19 11.37
N LEU A 3 1.59 -5.94 10.33
CA LEU A 3 0.37 -5.80 9.54
C LEU A 3 -0.49 -7.06 9.68
N SER A 4 -1.78 -6.88 9.93
CA SER A 4 -2.76 -7.95 9.83
C SER A 4 -3.01 -8.36 8.38
N LEU A 5 -3.63 -9.53 8.18
CA LEU A 5 -4.05 -9.98 6.86
C LEU A 5 -5.06 -9.01 6.22
N ASN A 6 -5.93 -8.39 7.04
CA ASN A 6 -6.93 -7.42 6.58
C ASN A 6 -6.29 -6.14 6.03
N ASP A 7 -5.37 -5.54 6.77
CA ASP A 7 -4.65 -4.33 6.34
C ASP A 7 -3.83 -4.59 5.06
N ARG A 8 -3.27 -5.79 4.96
CA ARG A 8 -2.54 -6.23 3.77
C ARG A 8 -3.46 -6.27 2.55
N LEU A 9 -4.67 -6.85 2.69
CA LEU A 9 -5.64 -6.95 1.61
C LEU A 9 -6.10 -5.56 1.13
N VAL A 10 -6.47 -4.68 2.07
CA VAL A 10 -6.94 -3.33 1.75
C VAL A 10 -5.88 -2.54 0.99
N ARG A 11 -4.60 -2.64 1.37
CA ARG A 11 -3.50 -1.97 0.66
C ARG A 11 -3.19 -2.56 -0.70
N ILE A 12 -3.28 -3.88 -0.86
CA ILE A 12 -3.12 -4.50 -2.18
C ILE A 12 -4.22 -4.01 -3.09
N VAL A 13 -5.48 -4.08 -2.66
CA VAL A 13 -6.64 -3.69 -3.47
C VAL A 13 -6.62 -2.20 -3.82
N SER A 14 -6.37 -1.33 -2.84
CA SER A 14 -6.26 0.12 -3.08
C SER A 14 -5.03 0.49 -3.92
N GLY A 15 -3.88 -0.13 -3.68
CA GLY A 15 -2.64 0.12 -4.42
C GLY A 15 -2.72 -0.34 -5.88
N LEU A 16 -3.23 -1.56 -6.13
CA LEU A 16 -3.48 -2.03 -7.51
C LEU A 16 -4.57 -1.19 -8.19
N GLY A 17 -5.63 -0.82 -7.45
CA GLY A 17 -6.71 0.00 -7.96
C GLY A 17 -6.22 1.38 -8.41
N MET A 18 -5.36 2.03 -7.62
CA MET A 18 -4.76 3.31 -8.00
C MET A 18 -3.89 3.19 -9.25
N VAL A 19 -3.02 2.18 -9.35
CA VAL A 19 -2.17 1.99 -10.54
C VAL A 19 -3.00 1.67 -11.79
N ALA A 20 -4.04 0.85 -11.65
CA ALA A 20 -4.93 0.51 -12.76
C ALA A 20 -5.77 1.71 -13.22
N PHE A 21 -6.22 2.54 -12.26
CA PHE A 21 -6.97 3.76 -12.57
C PHE A 21 -6.10 4.81 -13.25
N ASP A 22 -4.88 5.01 -12.76
CA ASP A 22 -3.88 5.91 -13.34
C ASP A 22 -3.62 5.56 -14.82
N TYR A 23 -3.32 4.28 -15.09
CA TYR A 23 -3.14 3.77 -16.45
C TYR A 23 -4.38 3.95 -17.35
N ALA A 24 -5.59 3.92 -16.79
CA ALA A 24 -6.83 4.07 -17.54
C ALA A 24 -7.23 5.53 -17.78
N ALA A 25 -6.82 6.45 -16.91
CA ALA A 25 -7.27 7.83 -16.89
C ALA A 25 -6.24 8.84 -17.44
N ASP A 26 -5.02 8.40 -17.81
CA ASP A 26 -3.94 9.22 -18.40
C ASP A 26 -3.74 10.53 -17.62
N VAL A 27 -3.58 10.39 -16.30
CA VAL A 27 -3.58 11.52 -15.38
C VAL A 27 -2.16 12.08 -15.33
N ASN A 28 -1.99 13.41 -15.45
CA ASN A 28 -0.69 14.09 -15.33
C ASN A 28 0.10 13.79 -14.01
N TRP A 29 -0.49 13.08 -13.06
CA TRP A 29 0.12 12.65 -11.80
C TRP A 29 0.63 11.20 -11.81
N ASP A 30 0.78 10.58 -12.97
CA ASP A 30 1.21 9.19 -13.16
C ASP A 30 2.31 8.75 -12.18
N VAL A 31 3.39 9.54 -12.09
CA VAL A 31 4.54 9.22 -11.23
C VAL A 31 4.17 9.14 -9.75
N VAL A 32 3.31 10.04 -9.27
CA VAL A 32 2.94 10.09 -7.84
C VAL A 32 2.00 8.94 -7.49
N LEU A 33 1.00 8.68 -8.34
CA LEU A 33 0.05 7.59 -8.15
C LEU A 33 0.74 6.23 -8.24
N LEU A 34 1.65 6.06 -9.19
CA LEU A 34 2.47 4.86 -9.33
C LEU A 34 3.36 4.65 -8.11
N VAL A 35 4.02 5.69 -7.59
CA VAL A 35 4.86 5.59 -6.38
C VAL A 35 4.04 5.17 -5.16
N ILE A 36 2.87 5.80 -4.94
CA ILE A 36 2.00 5.47 -3.79
C ILE A 36 1.44 4.05 -3.92
N GLY A 37 0.98 3.68 -5.11
CA GLY A 37 0.46 2.35 -5.41
C GLY A 37 1.52 1.26 -5.23
N CYS A 38 2.70 1.42 -5.86
CA CYS A 38 3.83 0.50 -5.69
C CYS A 38 4.28 0.41 -4.23
N TRP A 39 4.34 1.53 -3.52
CA TRP A 39 4.67 1.53 -2.09
C TRP A 39 3.68 0.69 -1.29
N GLY A 40 2.37 0.90 -1.51
CA GLY A 40 1.29 0.13 -0.88
C GLY A 40 1.40 -1.37 -1.14
N VAL A 41 1.69 -1.77 -2.38
CA VAL A 41 1.85 -3.17 -2.78
C VAL A 41 3.12 -3.78 -2.17
N LEU A 42 4.28 -3.13 -2.29
CA LEU A 42 5.56 -3.64 -1.77
C LEU A 42 5.50 -3.87 -0.26
N THR A 43 5.08 -2.86 0.49
CA THR A 43 4.94 -2.95 1.96
C THR A 43 3.95 -4.02 2.41
N SER A 44 2.88 -4.25 1.64
CA SER A 44 1.96 -5.35 1.89
C SER A 44 2.60 -6.71 1.56
N ALA A 45 3.39 -6.81 0.48
CA ALA A 45 4.07 -8.05 0.09
C ALA A 45 5.07 -8.53 1.17
N PHE A 46 5.81 -7.59 1.76
CA PHE A 46 6.77 -7.89 2.84
C PHE A 46 6.11 -8.00 4.23
N GLY A 47 4.81 -7.68 4.38
CA GLY A 47 4.13 -7.72 5.69
C GLY A 47 4.72 -6.74 6.71
N PHE A 48 5.39 -5.69 6.22
CA PHE A 48 6.09 -4.70 7.01
C PHE A 48 5.89 -3.32 6.41
N CYS A 49 5.28 -2.42 7.19
CA CYS A 49 5.18 -1.02 6.82
C CYS A 49 6.12 -0.19 7.69
N PRO A 50 7.11 0.52 7.11
CA PRO A 50 8.09 1.28 7.88
C PRO A 50 7.44 2.43 8.66
N PHE A 51 6.36 3.03 8.15
CA PHE A 51 5.58 4.05 8.87
C PHE A 51 4.97 3.53 10.16
N TYR A 52 4.37 2.33 10.13
CA TYR A 52 3.83 1.71 11.33
C TYR A 52 4.93 1.42 12.36
N ARG A 53 6.14 1.05 11.89
CA ARG A 53 7.30 0.86 12.78
C ARG A 53 7.84 2.17 13.35
N LEU A 54 7.81 3.27 12.60
CA LEU A 54 8.21 4.61 13.09
C LEU A 54 7.23 5.13 14.15
N VAL A 55 5.94 4.85 13.99
CA VAL A 55 4.88 5.24 14.94
C VAL A 55 4.75 4.25 16.10
N GLY A 56 5.43 3.10 16.05
CA GLY A 56 5.33 2.05 17.08
C GLY A 56 3.97 1.33 17.09
N HIS A 57 3.21 1.43 15.99
CA HIS A 57 1.89 0.83 15.87
C HIS A 57 1.96 -0.52 15.14
N SER A 58 1.20 -1.50 15.61
CA SER A 58 1.03 -2.80 14.94
C SER A 58 -0.46 -3.11 14.84
N THR A 59 -0.93 -3.41 13.64
CA THR A 59 -2.31 -3.84 13.41
C THR A 59 -2.47 -5.36 13.51
N CYS A 60 -1.38 -6.10 13.74
CA CYS A 60 -1.46 -7.54 14.01
C CYS A 60 -2.37 -7.81 15.21
N PRO A 61 -3.34 -8.75 15.10
CA PRO A 61 -4.07 -9.22 16.26
C PRO A 61 -3.07 -9.89 17.22
N ILE A 62 -3.07 -9.42 18.47
CA ILE A 62 -2.45 -10.11 19.61
C ILE A 62 -3.08 -11.49 19.83
#